data_AF-A0A8C3HQY4-F1
#
_entry.id   AF-A0A8C3HQY4-F1
#
_cell.length_a   1.000
_cell.length_b   1.000
_cell.length_c   1.000
_cell.angle_alpha   90.00
_cell.angle_beta   90.00
_cell.angle_gamma   90.00
#
_symmetry.space_group_name_H-M   'P 1'
#
loop_
_entity.id
_entity.type
_entity.pdbx_description
1 polymer ?
#
loop_
_entity_poly.entity_id
_entity_poly.type
_entity_poly.pdbx_seq_one_letter_code
_entity_poly.pdbx_strand_id
1 'polypeptide(L)'
;MISCWQQTNPKNKVEKRMAETYAEAAVSITITTLTDVLAFYIGMITSFQSVKSFCLYTGTAFIFCYIYNITFVGAVLALNGKREEGNRHWLIFTKVKDIVQPHRSYLYNMCCVARFSDKSSVGEGEHPMNKFFRKYYGPFLTKIWTKVFVVLLYGGFLATSIYGCTQVKEGIDLRNLASDDSYVIQYYDWEDEYFSEYGPRIMVTITENVLYWNLSIRNDIENCMESLENNSYVDRNLSESWLRMYANVARIGSLNIDTKAFFMAASRFFIQTVNVTTAVDERNLLHQLRDLAKDCKIPLMVYHPAFIYYDQYIVIVPNTIQNIGIATGVVLCVSLLLIPNPLCSLWVTFAIASVVVGVAGFMTYWDVNLDSISMINLVICIGFSVDFSAHISYAFVSSEKSTVNEKAVDALYLLGYPVIQGAISTILGVIVLSAAQTYIFRTFFKIMFLVILFGAVHGLVFIPVFLTFFGIYGTSSNKRVNIKTIGKNSSSFSNRQNPINVSNMVGFSPASLGL
;
A
#
# COMPACT_ATOMS: atom_id res chain seq x y z
N MET A 1 18.02 9.37 5.97
CA MET A 1 19.33 9.90 5.53
C MET A 1 19.80 11.12 6.32
N ILE A 2 19.08 12.26 6.31
CA ILE A 2 19.52 13.49 7.01
C ILE A 2 19.71 13.28 8.53
N SER A 3 18.80 12.56 9.19
CA SER A 3 18.96 12.21 10.61
C SER A 3 20.25 11.44 10.89
N CYS A 4 20.59 10.45 10.05
CA CYS A 4 21.84 9.70 10.17
C CYS A 4 23.06 10.61 9.97
N TRP A 5 23.01 11.55 9.02
CA TRP A 5 24.07 12.55 8.83
C TRP A 5 24.31 13.41 10.06
N GLN A 6 23.24 13.87 10.72
CA GLN A 6 23.32 14.69 11.94
C GLN A 6 23.91 13.92 13.13
N GLN A 7 23.82 12.59 13.12
CA GLN A 7 24.39 11.73 14.17
C GLN A 7 25.88 11.42 13.94
N THR A 8 26.39 11.61 12.71
CA THR A 8 27.83 11.44 12.44
C THR A 8 28.65 12.50 13.15
N ASN A 9 29.91 12.17 13.47
CA ASN A 9 30.79 13.12 14.15
C ASN A 9 31.15 14.30 13.23
N PRO A 10 30.80 15.56 13.58
CA PRO A 10 31.07 16.72 12.74
C PRO A 10 32.55 17.02 12.52
N LYS A 11 33.45 16.41 13.31
CA LYS A 11 34.92 16.54 13.17
C LYS A 11 35.50 15.61 12.10
N ASN A 12 34.76 14.60 11.66
CA ASN A 12 35.21 13.69 10.61
C ASN A 12 35.18 14.41 9.25
N LYS A 13 36.10 14.02 8.35
CA LYS A 13 36.07 14.47 6.95
C LYS A 13 34.76 14.08 6.28
N VAL A 14 34.34 14.89 5.29
CA VAL A 14 33.07 14.71 4.57
C VAL A 14 32.94 13.30 3.98
N GLU A 15 34.01 12.76 3.39
CA GLU A 15 33.99 11.42 2.77
C GLU A 15 33.64 10.33 3.78
N LYS A 16 34.21 10.44 5.00
CA LYS A 16 33.96 9.49 6.07
C LYS A 16 32.54 9.63 6.62
N ARG A 17 32.04 10.86 6.82
CA ARG A 17 30.66 11.10 7.27
C ARG A 17 29.64 10.61 6.25
N MET A 18 29.92 10.79 4.96
CA MET A 18 29.10 10.27 3.87
C MET A 18 29.07 8.73 3.90
N ALA A 19 30.24 8.08 4.00
CA ALA A 19 30.32 6.62 4.08
C ALA A 19 29.54 6.06 5.28
N GLU A 20 29.70 6.66 6.48
CA GLU A 20 28.94 6.28 7.68
C GLU A 20 27.42 6.48 7.48
N THR A 21 27.02 7.60 6.88
CA THR A 21 25.60 7.90 6.63
C THR A 21 24.96 6.91 5.65
N TYR A 22 25.66 6.55 4.57
CA TYR A 22 25.17 5.58 3.59
C TYR A 22 25.14 4.17 4.14
N ALA A 23 26.18 3.76 4.89
CA ALA A 23 26.21 2.44 5.50
C ALA A 23 24.99 2.20 6.40
N GLU A 24 24.55 3.23 7.14
CA GLU A 24 23.40 3.13 8.03
C GLU A 24 22.06 3.34 7.30
N ALA A 25 21.95 4.36 6.46
CA ALA A 25 20.67 4.78 5.90
C ALA A 25 20.30 4.07 4.58
N ALA A 26 21.28 3.71 3.75
CA ALA A 26 20.99 3.26 2.38
C ALA A 26 20.26 1.92 2.37
N VAL A 27 20.67 0.96 3.21
CA VAL A 27 20.02 -0.34 3.32
C VAL A 27 18.54 -0.15 3.61
N SER A 28 18.21 0.59 4.67
CA SER A 28 16.83 0.95 5.03
C SER A 28 16.03 1.54 3.85
N ILE A 29 16.58 2.55 3.17
CA ILE A 29 15.90 3.20 2.04
C ILE A 29 15.65 2.21 0.89
N THR A 30 16.60 1.31 0.63
CA THR A 30 16.46 0.25 -0.38
C THR A 30 15.37 -0.75 0.00
N ILE A 31 15.27 -1.15 1.28
CA ILE A 31 14.19 -2.06 1.75
C ILE A 31 12.84 -1.45 1.40
N THR A 32 12.58 -0.22 1.89
CA THR A 32 11.34 0.53 1.67
C THR A 32 11.01 0.68 0.18
N THR A 33 11.97 1.18 -0.60
CA THR A 33 11.73 1.41 -2.02
C THR A 33 11.39 0.10 -2.73
N LEU A 34 12.14 -0.97 -2.44
CA LEU A 34 11.92 -2.25 -3.08
C LEU A 34 10.54 -2.83 -2.72
N THR A 35 10.14 -2.74 -1.45
CA THR A 35 8.80 -3.19 -1.02
C THR A 35 7.69 -2.36 -1.67
N ASP A 36 7.85 -1.04 -1.76
CA ASP A 36 6.88 -0.15 -2.40
C ASP A 36 6.74 -0.47 -3.89
N VAL A 37 7.86 -0.48 -4.63
CA VAL A 37 7.86 -0.74 -6.08
C VAL A 37 7.22 -2.09 -6.39
N LEU A 38 7.55 -3.13 -5.63
CA LEU A 38 6.94 -4.45 -5.80
C LEU A 38 5.44 -4.43 -5.47
N ALA A 39 5.03 -3.78 -4.38
CA ALA A 39 3.62 -3.65 -4.02
C ALA A 39 2.82 -2.92 -5.11
N PHE A 40 3.35 -1.83 -5.67
CA PHE A 40 2.72 -1.10 -6.79
C PHE A 40 2.63 -1.97 -8.04
N TYR A 41 3.69 -2.69 -8.41
CA TYR A 41 3.64 -3.55 -9.60
C TYR A 41 2.71 -4.77 -9.43
N ILE A 42 2.56 -5.31 -8.22
CA ILE A 42 1.53 -6.32 -7.91
C ILE A 42 0.13 -5.74 -8.13
N GLY A 43 -0.08 -4.46 -7.82
CA GLY A 43 -1.33 -3.76 -8.10
C GLY A 43 -1.74 -3.75 -9.58
N MET A 44 -0.81 -4.00 -10.53
CA MET A 44 -1.14 -4.13 -11.96
C MET A 44 -1.87 -5.43 -12.33
N ILE A 45 -1.91 -6.42 -11.43
CA ILE A 45 -2.59 -7.71 -11.66
C ILE A 45 -4.13 -7.54 -11.67
N THR A 46 -4.64 -6.46 -11.08
CA THR A 46 -6.06 -6.13 -11.04
C THR A 46 -6.71 -6.04 -12.43
N SER A 47 -8.03 -6.26 -12.53
CA SER A 47 -8.77 -6.13 -13.78
C SER A 47 -9.01 -4.68 -14.22
N PHE A 48 -8.91 -3.71 -13.31
CA PHE A 48 -9.26 -2.31 -13.56
C PHE A 48 -8.14 -1.53 -14.25
N GLN A 49 -8.41 -0.99 -15.45
CA GLN A 49 -7.40 -0.28 -16.24
C GLN A 49 -6.88 1.01 -15.55
N SER A 50 -7.75 1.77 -14.88
CA SER A 50 -7.36 2.96 -14.13
C SER A 50 -6.35 2.65 -13.03
N VAL A 51 -6.58 1.54 -12.31
CA VAL A 51 -5.68 1.04 -11.26
C VAL A 51 -4.34 0.63 -11.86
N LYS A 52 -4.34 -0.12 -12.98
CA LYS A 52 -3.10 -0.51 -13.68
C LYS A 52 -2.24 0.69 -14.04
N SER A 53 -2.85 1.72 -14.64
CA SER A 53 -2.14 2.94 -15.01
C SER A 53 -1.58 3.66 -13.79
N PHE A 54 -2.39 3.82 -12.73
CA PHE A 54 -1.94 4.44 -11.49
C PHE A 54 -0.74 3.70 -10.86
N CYS A 55 -0.85 2.38 -10.73
CA CYS A 55 0.20 1.52 -10.19
C CYS A 55 1.49 1.55 -11.03
N LEU A 56 1.36 1.54 -12.37
CA LEU A 56 2.50 1.65 -13.27
C LEU A 56 3.23 2.98 -13.11
N TYR A 57 2.50 4.11 -13.12
CA TYR A 57 3.11 5.43 -12.98
C TYR A 57 3.77 5.61 -11.60
N THR A 58 3.07 5.23 -10.53
CA THR A 58 3.59 5.38 -9.17
C THR A 58 4.77 4.45 -8.91
N GLY A 59 4.70 3.19 -9.33
CA GLY A 59 5.82 2.24 -9.20
C GLY A 59 7.08 2.72 -9.93
N THR A 60 6.93 3.20 -11.17
CA THR A 60 8.05 3.79 -11.92
C THR A 60 8.56 5.08 -11.29
N ALA A 61 7.67 5.93 -10.77
CA ALA A 61 8.07 7.14 -10.04
C ALA A 61 8.92 6.81 -8.81
N PHE A 62 8.57 5.77 -8.03
CA PHE A 62 9.36 5.34 -6.88
C PHE A 62 10.76 4.86 -7.25
N ILE A 63 10.93 4.18 -8.38
CA ILE A 63 12.27 3.81 -8.90
C ILE A 63 13.10 5.07 -9.16
N PHE A 64 12.53 6.08 -9.84
CA PHE A 64 13.22 7.34 -10.08
C PHE A 64 13.50 8.11 -8.78
N CYS A 65 12.56 8.13 -7.83
CA CYS A 65 12.74 8.72 -6.52
C CYS A 65 13.90 8.08 -5.76
N TYR A 66 14.07 6.75 -5.85
CA TYR A 66 15.18 6.05 -5.23
C TYR A 66 16.53 6.41 -5.85
N ILE A 67 16.61 6.41 -7.19
CA ILE A 67 17.84 6.83 -7.90
C ILE A 67 18.18 8.27 -7.50
N TYR A 68 17.19 9.17 -7.46
CA TYR A 68 17.37 10.57 -7.06
C TYR A 68 17.81 10.71 -5.59
N ASN A 69 17.22 9.95 -4.68
CA ASN A 69 17.59 9.96 -3.26
C ASN A 69 19.02 9.48 -3.04
N ILE A 70 19.44 8.39 -3.70
CA ILE A 70 20.78 7.83 -3.54
C ILE A 70 21.86 8.65 -4.25
N THR A 71 21.55 9.30 -5.38
CA THR A 71 22.54 10.05 -6.17
C THR A 71 22.49 11.55 -5.90
N PHE A 72 21.40 12.22 -6.28
CA PHE A 72 21.26 13.67 -6.23
C PHE A 72 21.27 14.18 -4.79
N VAL A 73 20.44 13.63 -3.91
CA VAL A 73 20.39 14.07 -2.51
C VAL A 73 21.72 13.76 -1.81
N GLY A 74 22.37 12.65 -2.17
CA GLY A 74 23.75 12.34 -1.77
C GLY A 74 24.76 13.42 -2.13
N ALA A 75 24.74 13.89 -3.38
CA ALA A 75 25.61 14.95 -3.84
C ALA A 75 25.36 16.27 -3.10
N VAL A 76 24.09 16.63 -2.89
CA VAL A 76 23.69 17.81 -2.09
C VAL A 76 24.18 17.68 -0.65
N LEU A 77 24.07 16.50 -0.05
CA LEU A 77 24.55 16.24 1.31
C LEU A 77 26.07 16.40 1.41
N ALA A 78 26.83 15.90 0.41
CA ALA A 78 28.28 16.09 0.36
C ALA A 78 28.67 17.57 0.22
N LEU A 79 27.94 18.34 -0.59
CA LEU A 79 28.14 19.79 -0.71
C LEU A 79 27.82 20.51 0.61
N ASN A 80 26.73 20.13 1.28
CA ASN A 80 26.41 20.66 2.60
C ASN A 80 27.48 20.28 3.64
N GLY A 81 28.05 19.09 3.57
CA GLY A 81 29.17 18.68 4.42
C GLY A 81 30.42 19.53 4.20
N LYS A 82 30.76 19.87 2.95
CA LYS A 82 31.86 20.80 2.64
C LYS A 82 31.58 22.22 3.15
N ARG A 83 30.32 22.64 3.14
CA ARG A 83 29.89 23.92 3.73
C ARG A 83 30.08 23.91 5.25
N GLU A 84 29.68 22.83 5.93
CA GLU A 84 29.87 22.62 7.38
C GLU A 84 31.35 22.62 7.76
N GLU A 85 32.19 21.88 7.01
CA GLU A 85 33.64 21.86 7.21
C GLU A 85 34.28 23.25 7.05
N GLY A 86 33.75 24.05 6.12
CA GLY A 86 34.18 25.42 5.88
C GLY A 86 33.64 26.46 6.88
N ASN A 87 32.85 26.06 7.89
CA ASN A 87 32.16 26.95 8.83
C ASN A 87 31.39 28.09 8.12
N ARG A 88 30.67 27.76 7.05
CA ARG A 88 29.95 28.75 6.22
C ARG A 88 28.47 28.81 6.60
N HIS A 89 27.88 30.00 6.54
CA HIS A 89 26.45 30.22 6.78
C HIS A 89 25.61 29.38 5.80
N TRP A 90 24.49 28.83 6.26
CA TRP A 90 23.65 27.92 5.46
C TRP A 90 23.03 28.59 4.22
N LEU A 91 22.60 29.84 4.33
CA LEU A 91 22.02 30.62 3.23
C LEU A 91 23.05 31.45 2.42
N ILE A 92 23.90 32.24 3.09
CA ILE A 92 24.76 33.26 2.44
C ILE A 92 26.15 32.69 2.08
N PHE A 93 26.49 31.48 2.53
CA PHE A 93 27.79 30.82 2.30
C PHE A 93 29.04 31.60 2.75
N THR A 94 28.86 32.69 3.50
CA THR A 94 29.93 33.46 4.12
C THR A 94 30.51 32.71 5.31
N LYS A 95 31.82 32.81 5.55
CA LYS A 95 32.45 32.24 6.75
C LYS A 95 31.88 32.89 8.00
N VAL A 96 31.55 32.04 8.96
CA VAL A 96 30.92 32.41 10.22
C VAL A 96 31.94 32.30 11.36
N LYS A 97 31.83 33.17 12.36
CA LYS A 97 32.70 33.15 13.55
C LYS A 97 32.28 32.05 14.51
N ASP A 98 33.24 31.43 15.20
CA ASP A 98 33.00 30.29 16.11
C ASP A 98 32.46 30.69 17.51
N ILE A 99 32.28 31.98 17.79
CA ILE A 99 31.93 32.49 19.13
C ILE A 99 30.52 33.07 19.12
N VAL A 100 29.66 32.57 20.02
CA VAL A 100 28.31 33.11 20.29
C VAL A 100 28.43 34.56 20.73
N GLN A 101 27.75 35.48 20.04
CA GLN A 101 27.75 36.89 20.43
C GLN A 101 26.64 37.13 21.47
N PRO A 102 26.97 37.47 22.73
CA PRO A 102 25.99 37.60 23.81
C PRO A 102 25.01 38.77 23.61
N HIS A 103 25.34 39.73 22.74
CA HIS A 103 24.53 40.91 22.45
C HIS A 103 23.64 40.79 21.20
N ARG A 104 23.60 39.60 20.56
CA ARG A 104 22.77 39.33 19.38
C ARG A 104 21.61 38.42 19.74
N SER A 105 20.52 38.51 18.97
CA SER A 105 19.32 37.70 19.16
C SER A 105 19.61 36.19 19.04
N TYR A 106 18.85 35.38 19.78
CA TYR A 106 18.99 33.91 19.77
C TYR A 106 18.90 33.33 18.35
N LEU A 107 17.97 33.83 17.53
CA LEU A 107 17.83 33.48 16.11
C LEU A 107 19.07 33.83 15.29
N TYR A 108 19.69 34.99 15.52
CA TYR A 108 20.94 35.36 14.86
C TYR A 108 22.07 34.40 15.24
N ASN A 109 22.19 34.03 16.51
CA ASN A 109 23.21 33.08 16.94
C ASN A 109 22.92 31.66 16.42
N MET A 110 21.66 31.26 16.29
CA MET A 110 21.27 29.96 15.71
C MET A 110 21.53 29.88 14.20
N CYS A 111 21.33 30.98 13.46
CA CYS A 111 21.56 31.02 12.01
C CYS A 111 23.01 31.34 11.62
N CYS A 112 23.69 32.16 12.42
CA CYS A 112 24.97 32.80 12.09
C CYS A 112 26.09 32.46 13.09
N VAL A 113 26.05 31.30 13.75
CA VAL A 113 27.21 30.72 14.46
C VAL A 113 27.37 29.28 13.99
N ALA A 114 28.55 28.93 13.47
CA ALA A 114 28.80 27.60 12.89
C ALA A 114 28.89 26.49 13.96
N ARG A 115 29.21 26.84 15.21
CA ARG A 115 29.33 25.90 16.33
C ARG A 115 28.81 26.51 17.62
N PHE A 116 27.71 25.95 18.13
CA PHE A 116 27.30 26.11 19.53
C PHE A 116 28.22 25.22 20.40
N SER A 117 29.51 25.58 20.49
CA SER A 117 30.46 24.81 21.29
C SER A 117 30.50 25.35 22.71
N ASP A 118 29.67 24.78 23.58
CA ASP A 118 30.00 24.78 25.00
C ASP A 118 31.22 23.87 25.18
N LYS A 119 32.29 24.37 25.80
CA LYS A 119 33.61 23.70 25.87
C LYS A 119 33.63 22.39 26.70
N SER A 120 32.48 21.86 27.12
CA SER A 120 32.38 20.79 28.12
C SER A 120 31.64 19.52 27.69
N SER A 121 31.06 19.42 26.48
CA SER A 121 30.42 18.18 26.03
C SER A 121 30.73 17.79 24.60
N VAL A 122 31.06 16.51 24.44
CA VAL A 122 31.18 15.80 23.17
C VAL A 122 29.89 15.93 22.35
N GLY A 123 29.96 16.53 21.16
CA GLY A 123 28.88 16.56 20.16
C GLY A 123 28.06 17.86 20.12
N GLU A 124 27.55 18.22 18.94
CA GLU A 124 26.43 19.18 18.82
C GLU A 124 25.27 18.73 19.73
N GLY A 125 24.54 19.68 20.30
CA GLY A 125 23.43 19.38 21.22
C GLY A 125 22.45 18.38 20.59
N GLU A 126 22.30 17.22 21.25
CA GLU A 126 21.36 16.17 20.85
C GLU A 126 19.96 16.76 20.60
N HIS A 127 19.37 16.42 19.45
CA HIS A 127 18.04 16.92 19.08
C HIS A 127 17.03 16.64 20.21
N PRO A 128 16.22 17.63 20.65
CA PRO A 128 15.34 17.47 21.81
C PRO A 128 14.41 16.25 21.71
N MET A 129 13.94 15.94 20.50
CA MET A 129 13.07 14.78 20.27
C MET A 129 13.81 13.45 20.44
N ASN A 130 15.08 13.35 20.00
CA ASN A 130 15.87 12.13 20.19
C ASN A 130 16.11 11.91 21.70
N LYS A 131 16.43 13.00 22.42
CA LYS A 131 16.54 12.98 23.89
C LYS A 131 15.24 12.54 24.57
N PHE A 132 14.07 12.97 24.06
CA PHE A 132 12.76 12.52 24.54
C PHE A 132 12.58 11.00 24.37
N PHE A 133 12.88 10.47 23.17
CA PHE A 133 12.81 9.03 22.90
C PHE A 133 13.73 8.21 23.81
N ARG A 134 14.96 8.67 24.02
CA ARG A 134 15.94 7.99 24.86
C ARG A 134 15.61 8.05 26.36
N LYS A 135 15.21 9.22 26.87
CA LYS A 135 15.08 9.46 28.33
C LYS A 135 13.69 9.17 28.89
N TYR A 136 12.64 9.42 28.12
CA TYR A 136 11.27 9.35 28.61
C TYR A 136 10.48 8.22 27.92
N TYR A 137 10.33 8.28 26.60
CA TYR A 137 9.41 7.39 25.88
C TYR A 137 9.89 5.92 25.82
N GLY A 138 11.14 5.67 25.44
CA GLY A 138 11.70 4.32 25.37
C GLY A 138 11.68 3.59 26.73
N PRO A 139 12.21 4.18 27.82
CA PRO A 139 12.12 3.59 29.15
C PRO A 139 10.67 3.41 29.64
N PHE A 140 9.74 4.28 29.24
CA PHE A 140 8.32 4.13 29.55
C PHE A 140 7.70 2.89 28.87
N LEU A 141 7.97 2.67 27.57
CA LEU A 141 7.47 1.51 26.82
C LEU A 141 8.03 0.17 27.31
N THR A 142 9.23 0.17 27.87
CA THR A 142 9.89 -1.07 28.32
C THR A 142 9.44 -1.54 29.72
N LYS A 143 8.64 -0.74 30.45
CA LYS A 143 8.06 -1.17 31.74
C LYS A 143 7.03 -2.28 31.53
N ILE A 144 7.04 -3.28 32.42
CA ILE A 144 6.16 -4.46 32.30
C ILE A 144 4.67 -4.11 32.23
N TRP A 145 4.21 -3.16 33.07
CA TRP A 145 2.82 -2.69 33.07
C TRP A 145 2.44 -2.02 31.76
N THR A 146 3.34 -1.21 31.19
CA THR A 146 3.12 -0.57 29.88
C THR A 146 3.03 -1.62 28.79
N LYS A 147 3.90 -2.65 28.80
CA LYS A 147 3.86 -3.73 27.81
C LYS A 147 2.52 -4.48 27.84
N VAL A 148 2.05 -4.87 29.03
CA VAL A 148 0.76 -5.55 29.19
C VAL A 148 -0.39 -4.67 28.69
N PHE A 149 -0.39 -3.39 29.07
CA PHE A 149 -1.40 -2.44 28.59
C PHE A 149 -1.39 -2.29 27.06
N VAL A 150 -0.21 -2.21 26.44
CA VAL A 150 -0.06 -2.11 24.98
C VAL A 150 -0.57 -3.37 24.27
N VAL A 151 -0.31 -4.56 24.82
CA VAL A 151 -0.83 -5.82 24.27
C VAL A 151 -2.37 -5.87 24.35
N LEU A 152 -2.96 -5.41 25.46
CA LEU A 152 -4.42 -5.31 25.60
C LEU A 152 -5.01 -4.29 24.62
N LEU A 153 -4.38 -3.13 24.46
CA LEU A 153 -4.78 -2.10 23.51
C LEU A 153 -4.73 -2.63 22.07
N TYR A 154 -3.69 -3.38 21.73
CA TYR A 154 -3.58 -4.04 20.43
C TYR A 154 -4.69 -5.07 20.19
N GLY A 155 -5.01 -5.89 21.19
CA GLY A 155 -6.14 -6.82 21.12
C GLY A 155 -7.47 -6.11 20.88
N GLY A 156 -7.72 -4.99 21.56
CA GLY A 156 -8.90 -4.14 21.36
C GLY A 156 -8.95 -3.51 19.97
N PHE A 157 -7.81 -3.01 19.47
CA PHE A 157 -7.68 -2.51 18.10
C PHE A 157 -8.02 -3.59 17.07
N LEU A 158 -7.45 -4.79 17.22
CA LEU A 158 -7.70 -5.90 16.28
C LEU A 158 -9.16 -6.37 16.33
N ALA A 159 -9.76 -6.48 17.51
CA ALA A 159 -11.17 -6.86 17.66
C ALA A 159 -12.11 -5.83 17.00
N THR A 160 -11.85 -4.54 17.23
CA THR A 160 -12.63 -3.44 16.62
C THR A 160 -12.48 -3.42 15.10
N SER A 161 -11.28 -3.71 14.61
CA SER A 161 -10.97 -3.77 13.18
C SER A 161 -11.64 -4.95 12.50
N ILE A 162 -11.56 -6.15 13.08
CA ILE A 162 -12.21 -7.35 12.55
C ILE A 162 -13.74 -7.17 12.53
N TYR A 163 -14.32 -6.62 13.59
CA TYR A 163 -15.75 -6.29 13.61
C TYR A 163 -16.10 -5.28 12.51
N GLY A 164 -15.28 -4.23 12.33
CA GLY A 164 -15.44 -3.27 11.24
C GLY A 164 -15.44 -3.92 9.85
N CYS A 165 -14.53 -4.88 9.62
CA CYS A 165 -14.44 -5.62 8.35
C CYS A 165 -15.72 -6.39 8.02
N THR A 166 -16.46 -6.89 9.01
CA THR A 166 -17.73 -7.60 8.77
C THR A 166 -18.86 -6.70 8.29
N GLN A 167 -18.72 -5.38 8.49
CA GLN A 167 -19.75 -4.38 8.21
C GLN A 167 -19.39 -3.49 7.01
N VAL A 168 -18.33 -3.82 6.27
CA VAL A 168 -17.89 -3.06 5.09
C VAL A 168 -18.94 -3.17 3.98
N LYS A 169 -19.39 -2.03 3.47
CA LYS A 169 -20.28 -1.97 2.30
C LYS A 169 -19.48 -2.18 1.01
N GLU A 170 -19.98 -2.99 0.10
CA GLU A 170 -19.36 -3.27 -1.20
C GLU A 170 -19.92 -2.34 -2.29
N GLY A 171 -19.07 -1.95 -3.24
CA GLY A 171 -19.46 -1.25 -4.46
C GLY A 171 -19.22 0.25 -4.46
N ILE A 172 -19.16 0.82 -5.66
CA ILE A 172 -19.07 2.26 -5.88
C ILE A 172 -20.47 2.79 -6.16
N ASP A 173 -20.84 3.82 -5.43
CA ASP A 173 -22.06 4.56 -5.74
C ASP A 173 -21.81 5.51 -6.90
N LEU A 174 -22.60 5.41 -7.97
CA LEU A 174 -22.41 6.22 -9.18
C LEU A 174 -22.55 7.72 -8.90
N ARG A 175 -23.34 8.10 -7.88
CA ARG A 175 -23.46 9.51 -7.48
C ARG A 175 -22.13 10.10 -6.99
N ASN A 176 -21.29 9.26 -6.37
CA ASN A 176 -20.01 9.65 -5.81
C ASN A 176 -18.92 9.90 -6.88
N LEU A 177 -19.19 9.56 -8.15
CA LEU A 177 -18.29 9.90 -9.25
C LEU A 177 -18.41 11.36 -9.68
N ALA A 178 -19.53 12.01 -9.38
CA ALA A 178 -19.73 13.40 -9.65
C ALA A 178 -19.11 14.31 -8.58
N SER A 179 -18.93 15.59 -8.92
CA SER A 179 -18.62 16.62 -7.92
C SER A 179 -19.83 16.87 -7.03
N ASP A 180 -19.58 17.27 -5.78
CA ASP A 180 -20.63 17.48 -4.76
C ASP A 180 -21.72 18.47 -5.19
N ASP A 181 -21.39 19.47 -6.01
CA ASP A 181 -22.31 20.49 -6.50
C ASP A 181 -23.00 20.10 -7.83
N SER A 182 -22.79 18.88 -8.32
CA SER A 182 -23.30 18.42 -9.61
C SER A 182 -24.78 18.05 -9.56
N TYR A 183 -25.53 18.42 -10.60
CA TYR A 183 -26.93 17.99 -10.79
C TYR A 183 -27.07 16.46 -10.85
N VAL A 184 -25.99 15.73 -11.13
CA VAL A 184 -25.97 14.26 -11.20
C VAL A 184 -26.36 13.64 -9.85
N ILE A 185 -25.96 14.25 -8.73
CA ILE A 185 -26.32 13.76 -7.40
C ILE A 185 -27.84 13.87 -7.22
N GLN A 186 -28.41 15.04 -7.53
CA GLN A 186 -29.86 15.25 -7.46
C GLN A 186 -30.63 14.33 -8.42
N TYR A 187 -30.09 14.03 -9.59
CA TYR A 187 -30.68 13.06 -10.52
C TYR A 187 -30.79 11.66 -9.89
N TYR A 188 -29.70 11.15 -9.28
CA TYR A 188 -29.72 9.84 -8.63
C TYR A 188 -30.57 9.83 -7.36
N ASP A 189 -30.59 10.93 -6.58
CA ASP A 189 -31.47 11.05 -5.42
C ASP A 189 -32.95 10.95 -5.82
N TRP A 190 -33.33 11.55 -6.95
CA TRP A 190 -34.69 11.41 -7.51
C TRP A 190 -34.96 10.03 -8.09
N GLU A 191 -33.97 9.40 -8.70
CA GLU A 191 -34.07 8.02 -9.18
C GLU A 191 -34.36 7.06 -8.02
N ASP A 192 -33.63 7.19 -6.90
CA ASP A 192 -33.84 6.39 -5.69
C ASP A 192 -35.18 6.71 -5.00
N GLU A 193 -35.57 7.98 -4.91
CA GLU A 193 -36.80 8.39 -4.21
C GLU A 193 -38.08 8.07 -4.99
N TYR A 194 -38.08 8.31 -6.31
CA TYR A 194 -39.30 8.23 -7.13
C TYR A 194 -39.33 7.02 -8.08
N PHE A 195 -38.20 6.39 -8.38
CA PHE A 195 -38.09 5.35 -9.42
C PHE A 195 -37.48 4.03 -8.91
N SER A 196 -37.32 3.85 -7.59
CA SER A 196 -36.73 2.63 -7.00
C SER A 196 -37.62 1.38 -7.01
N GLU A 197 -38.91 1.52 -7.36
CA GLU A 197 -39.84 0.38 -7.44
C GLU A 197 -39.42 -0.64 -8.53
N TYR A 198 -38.89 -0.14 -9.64
CA TYR A 198 -38.49 -0.94 -10.79
C TYR A 198 -36.99 -0.81 -11.04
N GLY A 199 -36.32 -1.94 -11.21
CA GLY A 199 -34.92 -1.98 -11.63
C GLY A 199 -34.73 -1.79 -13.14
N PRO A 200 -33.51 -1.97 -13.66
CA PRO A 200 -33.23 -1.86 -15.09
C PRO A 200 -34.06 -2.83 -15.92
N ARG A 201 -34.56 -2.37 -17.06
CA ARG A 201 -35.29 -3.21 -18.02
C ARG A 201 -34.31 -4.01 -18.86
N ILE A 202 -34.27 -5.31 -18.64
CA ILE A 202 -33.25 -6.18 -19.21
C ILE A 202 -33.71 -6.73 -20.55
N MET A 203 -32.78 -6.78 -21.51
CA MET A 203 -32.99 -7.38 -22.82
C MET A 203 -32.48 -8.81 -22.84
N VAL A 204 -33.34 -9.73 -23.26
CA VAL A 204 -33.01 -11.13 -23.46
C VAL A 204 -32.95 -11.39 -24.95
N THR A 205 -31.77 -11.75 -25.47
CA THR A 205 -31.52 -11.90 -26.91
C THR A 205 -31.03 -13.30 -27.23
N ILE A 206 -31.58 -13.90 -28.29
CA ILE A 206 -31.05 -15.16 -28.83
C ILE A 206 -29.90 -14.79 -29.78
N THR A 207 -28.71 -15.34 -29.52
CA THR A 207 -27.46 -14.96 -30.22
C THR A 207 -27.29 -15.68 -31.55
N GLU A 208 -27.90 -16.85 -31.70
CA GLU A 208 -27.82 -17.67 -32.91
C GLU A 208 -29.09 -17.63 -33.75
N ASN A 209 -28.95 -17.96 -35.03
CA ASN A 209 -30.07 -18.09 -35.95
C ASN A 209 -30.86 -19.36 -35.61
N VAL A 210 -32.01 -19.18 -34.96
CA VAL A 210 -32.94 -20.27 -34.64
C VAL A 210 -34.11 -20.32 -35.62
N LEU A 211 -34.59 -21.53 -35.91
CA LEU A 211 -35.72 -21.77 -36.80
C LEU A 211 -37.04 -21.66 -36.02
N TYR A 212 -37.49 -20.43 -35.79
CA TYR A 212 -38.65 -20.17 -34.93
C TYR A 212 -39.97 -20.81 -35.38
N TRP A 213 -40.13 -21.19 -36.65
CA TRP A 213 -41.33 -21.92 -37.09
C TRP A 213 -41.40 -23.34 -36.52
N ASN A 214 -40.29 -23.89 -36.00
CA ASN A 214 -40.30 -25.19 -35.35
C ASN A 214 -40.93 -25.11 -33.96
N LEU A 215 -41.98 -25.89 -33.72
CA LEU A 215 -42.68 -25.98 -32.44
C LEU A 215 -41.75 -26.35 -31.28
N SER A 216 -40.81 -27.28 -31.47
CA SER A 216 -39.88 -27.68 -30.42
C SER A 216 -39.01 -26.50 -29.97
N ILE A 217 -38.51 -25.71 -30.92
CA ILE A 217 -37.67 -24.55 -30.63
C ILE A 217 -38.50 -23.49 -29.90
N ARG A 218 -39.75 -23.24 -30.31
CA ARG A 218 -40.62 -22.28 -29.61
C ARG A 218 -40.89 -22.71 -28.17
N ASN A 219 -41.11 -23.99 -27.93
CA ASN A 219 -41.29 -24.52 -26.58
C ASN A 219 -40.00 -24.39 -25.74
N ASP A 220 -38.83 -24.66 -26.33
CA ASP A 220 -37.56 -24.48 -25.64
C ASP A 220 -37.29 -22.99 -25.30
N ILE A 221 -37.65 -22.04 -26.19
CA ILE A 221 -37.57 -20.59 -25.91
C ILE A 221 -38.53 -20.22 -24.77
N GLU A 222 -39.75 -20.75 -24.81
CA GLU A 222 -40.77 -20.47 -23.81
C GLU A 222 -40.36 -20.98 -22.43
N ASN A 223 -39.85 -22.21 -22.34
CA ASN A 223 -39.31 -22.77 -21.09
C ASN A 223 -38.18 -21.93 -20.50
N CYS A 224 -37.31 -21.38 -21.37
CA CYS A 224 -36.25 -20.47 -20.99
C CYS A 224 -36.77 -19.13 -20.47
N MET A 225 -37.76 -18.55 -21.15
CA MET A 225 -38.41 -17.32 -20.72
C MET A 225 -39.12 -17.51 -19.38
N GLU A 226 -39.85 -18.62 -19.19
CA GLU A 226 -40.49 -18.93 -17.91
C GLU A 226 -39.47 -19.10 -16.78
N SER A 227 -38.31 -19.71 -17.06
CA SER A 227 -37.24 -19.86 -16.07
C SER A 227 -36.66 -18.51 -15.63
N LEU A 228 -36.52 -17.56 -16.56
CA LEU A 228 -36.09 -16.19 -16.26
C LEU A 228 -37.17 -15.40 -15.51
N GLU A 229 -38.44 -15.54 -15.90
CA GLU A 229 -39.60 -14.87 -15.30
C GLU A 229 -39.92 -15.35 -13.89
N ASN A 230 -39.54 -16.58 -13.54
CA ASN A 230 -39.70 -17.13 -12.20
C ASN A 230 -38.60 -16.66 -11.22
N ASN A 231 -37.64 -15.88 -11.69
CA ASN A 231 -36.59 -15.32 -10.83
C ASN A 231 -37.17 -14.22 -9.89
N SER A 232 -36.70 -14.17 -8.64
CA SER A 232 -37.19 -13.21 -7.64
C SER A 232 -36.97 -11.73 -8.00
N TYR A 233 -36.02 -11.44 -8.87
CA TYR A 233 -35.72 -10.08 -9.33
C TYR A 233 -36.48 -9.70 -10.60
N VAL A 234 -37.34 -10.56 -11.14
CA VAL A 234 -38.08 -10.30 -12.38
C VAL A 234 -39.58 -10.24 -12.07
N ASP A 235 -40.24 -9.18 -12.54
CA ASP A 235 -41.69 -9.12 -12.51
C ASP A 235 -42.26 -9.83 -13.73
N ARG A 236 -42.89 -10.99 -13.48
CA ARG A 236 -43.52 -11.82 -14.51
C ARG A 236 -44.65 -11.10 -15.26
N ASN A 237 -45.35 -10.16 -14.63
CA ASN A 237 -46.49 -9.47 -15.27
C ASN A 237 -46.03 -8.41 -16.27
N LEU A 238 -44.80 -7.93 -16.13
CA LEU A 238 -44.19 -6.88 -16.95
C LEU A 238 -43.19 -7.44 -17.97
N SER A 239 -43.10 -8.76 -18.11
CA SER A 239 -42.29 -9.38 -19.15
C SER A 239 -42.95 -9.24 -20.53
N GLU A 240 -42.16 -8.85 -21.52
CA GLU A 240 -42.62 -8.70 -22.89
C GLU A 240 -41.95 -9.72 -23.80
N SER A 241 -42.78 -10.61 -24.35
CA SER A 241 -42.37 -11.59 -25.34
C SER A 241 -43.08 -11.36 -26.66
N TRP A 242 -42.31 -10.90 -27.66
CA TRP A 242 -42.79 -10.75 -29.02
C TRP A 242 -43.28 -12.08 -29.60
N LEU A 243 -42.69 -13.21 -29.21
CA LEU A 243 -43.06 -14.54 -29.67
C LEU A 243 -44.44 -14.94 -29.16
N ARG A 244 -44.73 -14.68 -27.88
CA ARG A 244 -46.07 -14.90 -27.28
C ARG A 244 -47.10 -14.00 -27.94
N MET A 245 -46.78 -12.73 -28.15
CA MET A 245 -47.66 -11.77 -28.84
C MET A 245 -47.94 -12.22 -30.29
N TYR A 246 -46.89 -12.57 -31.03
CA TYR A 246 -46.97 -13.03 -32.40
C TYR A 246 -47.81 -14.30 -32.53
N ALA A 247 -47.58 -15.30 -31.67
CA ALA A 247 -48.36 -16.53 -31.64
C ALA A 247 -49.84 -16.27 -31.32
N ASN A 248 -50.14 -15.35 -30.40
CA ASN A 248 -51.51 -15.00 -30.06
C ASN A 248 -52.23 -14.28 -31.22
N VAL A 249 -51.57 -13.32 -31.87
CA VAL A 249 -52.11 -12.62 -33.05
C VAL A 249 -52.32 -13.59 -34.21
N ALA A 250 -51.36 -14.48 -34.48
CA ALA A 250 -51.50 -15.49 -35.52
C ALA A 250 -52.66 -16.46 -35.25
N ARG A 251 -52.88 -16.85 -33.98
CA ARG A 251 -54.02 -17.66 -33.56
C ARG A 251 -55.36 -16.95 -33.83
N ILE A 252 -55.45 -15.66 -33.49
CA ILE A 252 -56.66 -14.85 -33.76
C ILE A 252 -56.90 -14.74 -35.27
N GLY A 253 -55.84 -14.57 -36.06
CA GLY A 253 -55.89 -14.49 -37.52
C GLY A 253 -56.01 -15.83 -38.26
N SER A 254 -56.08 -16.97 -37.56
CA SER A 254 -56.07 -18.33 -38.15
C SER A 254 -54.88 -18.61 -39.08
N LEU A 255 -53.70 -18.04 -38.79
CA LEU A 255 -52.48 -18.22 -39.57
C LEU A 255 -51.64 -19.39 -39.04
N ASN A 256 -51.13 -20.23 -39.95
CA ASN A 256 -50.23 -21.34 -39.59
C ASN A 256 -48.77 -20.88 -39.51
N ILE A 257 -48.28 -20.72 -38.27
CA ILE A 257 -46.91 -20.27 -37.95
C ILE A 257 -45.87 -21.38 -37.92
N ASP A 258 -46.24 -22.62 -38.24
CA ASP A 258 -45.30 -23.75 -38.38
C ASP A 258 -44.53 -23.76 -39.71
N THR A 259 -44.81 -22.78 -40.57
CA THR A 259 -44.19 -22.68 -41.89
C THR A 259 -43.27 -21.46 -41.99
N LYS A 260 -42.11 -21.67 -42.62
CA LYS A 260 -41.06 -20.65 -42.81
C LYS A 260 -41.55 -19.38 -43.51
N ALA A 261 -42.58 -19.48 -44.34
CA ALA A 261 -43.11 -18.37 -45.14
C ALA A 261 -43.61 -17.18 -44.30
N PHE A 262 -43.97 -17.41 -43.03
CA PHE A 262 -44.58 -16.40 -42.16
C PHE A 262 -43.64 -15.89 -41.06
N PHE A 263 -42.47 -16.49 -40.85
CA PHE A 263 -41.59 -16.11 -39.74
C PHE A 263 -40.42 -15.23 -40.19
N MET A 264 -40.36 -13.99 -39.70
CA MET A 264 -39.21 -13.08 -39.90
C MET A 264 -38.24 -13.14 -38.72
N ALA A 265 -36.96 -12.86 -38.99
CA ALA A 265 -35.87 -12.93 -38.02
C ALA A 265 -35.85 -11.71 -37.09
N ALA A 266 -36.49 -11.82 -35.93
CA ALA A 266 -36.25 -10.94 -34.78
C ALA A 266 -36.13 -11.81 -33.52
N SER A 267 -35.34 -11.41 -32.53
CA SER A 267 -34.95 -12.30 -31.42
C SER A 267 -34.71 -11.58 -30.10
N ARG A 268 -35.58 -10.62 -29.73
CA ARG A 268 -35.40 -9.83 -28.52
C ARG A 268 -36.65 -9.86 -27.65
N PHE A 269 -36.46 -10.25 -26.41
CA PHE A 269 -37.46 -10.25 -25.34
C PHE A 269 -37.03 -9.22 -24.30
N PHE A 270 -37.98 -8.69 -23.55
CA PHE A 270 -37.67 -7.81 -22.43
C PHE A 270 -38.24 -8.36 -21.14
N ILE A 271 -37.47 -8.27 -20.07
CA ILE A 271 -37.91 -8.60 -18.72
C ILE A 271 -37.71 -7.37 -17.84
N GLN A 272 -38.73 -7.03 -17.06
CA GLN A 272 -38.67 -5.92 -16.12
C GLN A 272 -38.18 -6.44 -14.78
N THR A 273 -37.19 -5.75 -14.19
CA THR A 273 -36.67 -6.14 -12.88
C THR A 273 -37.30 -5.35 -11.75
N VAL A 274 -37.27 -5.93 -10.54
CA VAL A 274 -37.84 -5.39 -9.30
C VAL A 274 -36.93 -5.69 -8.12
N ASN A 275 -37.03 -4.90 -7.05
CA ASN A 275 -36.27 -5.07 -5.80
C ASN A 275 -34.74 -5.05 -5.99
N VAL A 276 -34.23 -4.22 -6.90
CA VAL A 276 -32.79 -4.04 -7.15
C VAL A 276 -32.38 -2.68 -6.61
N THR A 277 -31.88 -2.64 -5.37
CA THR A 277 -31.60 -1.37 -4.66
C THR A 277 -30.16 -1.21 -4.21
N THR A 278 -29.43 -2.33 -4.04
CA THR A 278 -28.04 -2.32 -3.58
C THR A 278 -27.10 -2.93 -4.61
N ALA A 279 -25.81 -2.59 -4.54
CA ALA A 279 -24.77 -3.20 -5.37
C ALA A 279 -24.71 -4.74 -5.22
N VAL A 280 -25.13 -5.27 -4.07
CA VAL A 280 -25.24 -6.71 -3.82
C VAL A 280 -26.42 -7.30 -4.61
N ASP A 281 -27.56 -6.62 -4.65
CA ASP A 281 -28.72 -7.04 -5.45
C ASP A 281 -28.39 -6.99 -6.94
N GLU A 282 -27.75 -5.92 -7.40
CA GLU A 282 -27.29 -5.75 -8.79
C GLU A 282 -26.34 -6.87 -9.22
N ARG A 283 -25.39 -7.24 -8.35
CA ARG A 283 -24.47 -8.37 -8.55
C ARG A 283 -25.24 -9.69 -8.62
N ASN A 284 -26.17 -9.92 -7.70
CA ASN A 284 -26.94 -11.16 -7.60
C ASN A 284 -27.88 -11.34 -8.80
N LEU A 285 -28.59 -10.28 -9.19
CA LEU A 285 -29.41 -10.20 -10.40
C LEU A 285 -28.61 -10.62 -11.64
N LEU A 286 -27.45 -9.99 -11.85
CA LEU A 286 -26.60 -10.26 -12.99
C LEU A 286 -26.18 -11.73 -13.03
N HIS A 287 -25.74 -12.27 -11.90
CA HIS A 287 -25.26 -13.65 -11.79
C HIS A 287 -26.40 -14.65 -12.06
N GLN A 288 -27.55 -14.47 -11.40
CA GLN A 288 -28.69 -15.38 -11.53
C GLN A 288 -29.23 -15.40 -12.97
N LEU A 289 -29.40 -14.24 -13.60
CA LEU A 289 -29.93 -14.18 -14.97
C LEU A 289 -28.94 -14.75 -16.00
N ARG A 290 -27.64 -14.54 -15.82
CA ARG A 290 -26.63 -15.14 -16.70
C ARG A 290 -26.55 -16.65 -16.55
N ASP A 291 -26.70 -17.17 -15.34
CA ASP A 291 -26.68 -18.63 -15.13
C ASP A 291 -27.93 -19.29 -15.69
N LEU A 292 -29.11 -18.71 -15.45
CA LEU A 292 -30.36 -19.18 -16.07
C LEU A 292 -30.27 -19.16 -17.61
N ALA A 293 -29.63 -18.14 -18.18
CA ALA A 293 -29.40 -18.07 -19.63
C ALA A 293 -28.39 -19.10 -20.15
N LYS A 294 -27.42 -19.55 -19.34
CA LYS A 294 -26.49 -20.63 -19.71
C LYS A 294 -27.13 -22.01 -19.66
N ASP A 295 -28.05 -22.22 -18.72
CA ASP A 295 -28.77 -23.49 -18.54
C ASP A 295 -29.81 -23.75 -19.64
N CYS A 296 -30.10 -22.72 -20.43
CA CYS A 296 -30.96 -22.80 -21.60
C CYS A 296 -30.36 -23.63 -22.74
N LYS A 297 -31.19 -24.50 -23.33
CA LYS A 297 -30.82 -25.26 -24.54
C LYS A 297 -30.56 -24.36 -25.75
N ILE A 298 -31.16 -23.17 -25.75
CA ILE A 298 -31.01 -22.17 -26.80
C ILE A 298 -29.99 -21.14 -26.32
N PRO A 299 -28.99 -20.78 -27.14
CA PRO A 299 -27.96 -19.82 -26.76
C PRO A 299 -28.58 -18.44 -26.57
N LEU A 300 -28.74 -18.08 -25.31
CA LEU A 300 -29.44 -16.89 -24.85
C LEU A 300 -28.44 -15.98 -24.14
N MET A 301 -28.53 -14.69 -24.43
CA MET A 301 -27.73 -13.65 -23.80
C MET A 301 -28.65 -12.65 -23.13
N VAL A 302 -28.35 -12.37 -21.86
CA VAL A 302 -29.00 -11.33 -21.09
C VAL A 302 -28.15 -10.08 -21.16
N TYR A 303 -28.73 -8.97 -21.62
CA TYR A 303 -28.03 -7.73 -21.91
C TYR A 303 -28.75 -6.54 -21.26
N HIS A 304 -27.96 -5.70 -20.60
CA HIS A 304 -28.33 -4.35 -20.20
C HIS A 304 -27.07 -3.49 -20.18
N PRO A 305 -27.10 -2.22 -20.60
CA PRO A 305 -25.90 -1.35 -20.57
C PRO A 305 -25.26 -1.24 -19.18
N ALA A 306 -26.06 -1.28 -18.12
CA ALA A 306 -25.55 -1.17 -16.74
C ALA A 306 -24.74 -2.40 -16.27
N PHE A 307 -24.86 -3.55 -16.94
CA PHE A 307 -24.14 -4.78 -16.53
C PHE A 307 -22.62 -4.63 -16.54
N ILE A 308 -22.09 -3.67 -17.33
CA ILE A 308 -20.66 -3.34 -17.34
C ILE A 308 -20.18 -2.84 -15.97
N TYR A 309 -21.05 -2.14 -15.22
CA TYR A 309 -20.77 -1.67 -13.86
C TYR A 309 -20.96 -2.80 -12.85
N TYR A 310 -22.01 -3.61 -13.00
CA TYR A 310 -22.31 -4.72 -12.07
C TYR A 310 -21.22 -5.81 -12.12
N ASP A 311 -20.64 -6.04 -13.28
CA ASP A 311 -19.48 -6.93 -13.46
C ASP A 311 -18.28 -6.51 -12.60
N GLN A 312 -18.15 -5.21 -12.26
CA GLN A 312 -17.09 -4.73 -11.38
C GLN A 312 -17.29 -5.22 -9.94
N TYR A 313 -18.52 -5.28 -9.45
CA TYR A 313 -18.81 -5.72 -8.07
C TYR A 313 -18.49 -7.20 -7.85
N ILE A 314 -18.59 -8.02 -8.90
CA ILE A 314 -18.20 -9.44 -8.85
C ILE A 314 -16.69 -9.59 -8.57
N VAL A 315 -15.87 -8.69 -9.12
CA VAL A 315 -14.41 -8.85 -9.09
C VAL A 315 -13.72 -8.09 -7.96
N ILE A 316 -14.35 -7.08 -7.35
CA ILE A 316 -13.70 -6.21 -6.34
C ILE A 316 -13.21 -7.01 -5.12
N VAL A 317 -14.08 -7.76 -4.45
CA VAL A 317 -13.71 -8.45 -3.20
C VAL A 317 -12.65 -9.54 -3.43
N PRO A 318 -12.83 -10.48 -4.39
CA PRO A 318 -11.82 -11.51 -4.64
C PRO A 318 -10.47 -10.93 -5.05
N ASN A 319 -10.45 -9.93 -5.92
CA ASN A 319 -9.21 -9.27 -6.35
C ASN A 319 -8.54 -8.52 -5.20
N THR A 320 -9.32 -7.88 -4.32
CA THR A 320 -8.78 -7.20 -3.13
C THR A 320 -8.04 -8.20 -2.24
N ILE A 321 -8.68 -9.31 -1.89
CA ILE A 321 -8.09 -10.35 -1.04
C ILE A 321 -6.85 -10.96 -1.71
N GLN A 322 -6.94 -11.29 -3.00
CA GLN A 322 -5.83 -11.85 -3.76
C GLN A 322 -4.63 -10.88 -3.81
N ASN A 323 -4.86 -9.61 -4.16
CA ASN A 323 -3.79 -8.62 -4.28
C ASN A 323 -3.14 -8.33 -2.92
N ILE A 324 -3.92 -8.21 -1.85
CA ILE A 324 -3.40 -8.05 -0.48
C ILE A 324 -2.60 -9.27 -0.05
N GLY A 325 -3.09 -10.48 -0.33
CA GLY A 325 -2.40 -11.73 0.01
C GLY A 325 -1.05 -11.86 -0.71
N ILE A 326 -1.02 -11.62 -2.02
CA ILE A 326 0.20 -11.65 -2.83
C ILE A 326 1.19 -10.57 -2.36
N ALA A 327 0.72 -9.33 -2.17
CA ALA A 327 1.56 -8.22 -1.72
C ALA A 327 2.15 -8.47 -0.32
N THR A 328 1.35 -8.97 0.63
CA THR A 328 1.83 -9.35 1.97
C THR A 328 2.86 -10.47 1.90
N GLY A 329 2.65 -11.47 1.04
CA GLY A 329 3.62 -12.55 0.81
C GLY A 329 4.94 -12.06 0.21
N VAL A 330 4.90 -11.15 -0.76
CA VAL A 330 6.11 -10.55 -1.34
C VAL A 330 6.87 -9.73 -0.29
N VAL A 331 6.18 -8.95 0.52
CA VAL A 331 6.79 -8.20 1.61
C VAL A 331 7.40 -9.11 2.67
N LEU A 332 6.78 -10.25 3.00
CA LEU A 332 7.40 -11.27 3.85
C LEU A 332 8.70 -11.79 3.23
N CYS A 333 8.71 -12.11 1.94
CA CYS A 333 9.92 -12.55 1.25
C CYS A 333 11.02 -11.48 1.28
N VAL A 334 10.70 -10.22 0.99
CA VAL A 334 11.66 -9.12 1.00
C VAL A 334 12.19 -8.85 2.41
N SER A 335 11.32 -8.84 3.42
CA SER A 335 11.72 -8.65 4.81
C SER A 335 12.54 -9.82 5.37
N LEU A 336 12.30 -11.07 4.94
CA LEU A 336 13.15 -12.22 5.27
C LEU A 336 14.53 -12.14 4.61
N LEU A 337 14.62 -11.57 3.40
CA LEU A 337 15.88 -11.41 2.69
C LEU A 337 16.73 -10.28 3.29
N LEU A 338 16.11 -9.18 3.71
CA LEU A 338 16.82 -7.96 4.08
C LEU A 338 16.98 -7.76 5.60
N ILE A 339 16.13 -8.37 6.44
CA ILE A 339 16.25 -8.29 7.91
C ILE A 339 16.98 -9.54 8.43
N PRO A 340 18.12 -9.40 9.15
CA PRO A 340 18.95 -10.54 9.56
C PRO A 340 18.26 -11.59 10.46
N ASN A 341 17.16 -11.24 11.13
CA ASN A 341 16.46 -12.11 12.07
C ASN A 341 15.05 -12.44 11.56
N PRO A 342 14.74 -13.72 11.27
CA PRO A 342 13.45 -14.12 10.71
C PRO A 342 12.27 -13.85 11.65
N LEU A 343 12.45 -13.87 12.97
CA LEU A 343 11.38 -13.52 13.91
C LEU A 343 11.00 -12.04 13.80
N CYS A 344 11.97 -11.15 13.55
CA CYS A 344 11.69 -9.74 13.33
C CYS A 344 10.90 -9.56 12.03
N SER A 345 11.27 -10.26 10.95
CA SER A 345 10.52 -10.24 9.68
C SER A 345 9.08 -10.71 9.87
N LEU A 346 8.84 -11.79 10.63
CA LEU A 346 7.49 -12.28 10.93
C LEU A 346 6.66 -11.26 11.70
N TRP A 347 7.22 -10.60 12.71
CA TRP A 347 6.53 -9.54 13.45
C TRP A 347 6.23 -8.32 12.58
N VAL A 348 7.13 -7.96 11.68
CA VAL A 348 6.89 -6.90 10.68
C VAL A 348 5.72 -7.29 9.78
N THR A 349 5.73 -8.49 9.18
CA THR A 349 4.63 -8.99 8.35
C THR A 349 3.31 -9.03 9.09
N PHE A 350 3.30 -9.51 10.35
CA PHE A 350 2.11 -9.50 11.19
C PHE A 350 1.59 -8.09 11.45
N ALA A 351 2.48 -7.14 11.75
CA ALA A 351 2.10 -5.74 11.93
C ALA A 351 1.45 -5.16 10.67
N ILE A 352 2.01 -5.43 9.49
CA ILE A 352 1.46 -4.97 8.21
C ILE A 352 0.07 -5.57 7.97
N ALA A 353 -0.07 -6.88 8.13
CA ALA A 353 -1.37 -7.54 8.00
C ALA A 353 -2.41 -6.94 8.95
N SER A 354 -2.01 -6.64 10.19
CA SER A 354 -2.91 -5.99 11.16
C SER A 354 -3.21 -4.52 10.84
N VAL A 355 -2.28 -3.78 10.23
CA VAL A 355 -2.57 -2.42 9.72
C VAL A 355 -3.58 -2.49 8.59
N VAL A 356 -3.42 -3.41 7.64
CA VAL A 356 -4.36 -3.59 6.52
C VAL A 356 -5.76 -3.95 7.03
N VAL A 357 -5.87 -4.92 7.93
CA VAL A 357 -7.14 -5.27 8.59
C VAL A 357 -7.69 -4.07 9.37
N GLY A 358 -6.82 -3.32 10.04
CA GLY A 358 -7.16 -2.08 10.73
C GLY A 358 -7.78 -1.03 9.84
N VAL A 359 -7.11 -0.72 8.73
CA VAL A 359 -7.59 0.27 7.75
C VAL A 359 -8.89 -0.20 7.12
N ALA A 360 -8.96 -1.46 6.68
CA ALA A 360 -10.17 -2.05 6.09
C ALA A 360 -11.37 -2.01 7.07
N GLY A 361 -11.15 -2.28 8.35
CA GLY A 361 -12.20 -2.23 9.36
C GLY A 361 -12.64 -0.81 9.72
N PHE A 362 -11.68 0.12 9.83
CA PHE A 362 -11.97 1.51 10.17
C PHE A 362 -12.53 2.33 8.99
N MET A 363 -12.40 1.84 7.75
CA MET A 363 -13.14 2.39 6.60
C MET A 363 -14.65 2.41 6.87
N THR A 364 -15.20 1.37 7.50
CA THR A 364 -16.61 1.32 7.86
C THR A 364 -17.01 2.42 8.85
N TYR A 365 -16.21 2.65 9.89
CA TYR A 365 -16.47 3.72 10.86
C TYR A 365 -16.31 5.11 10.28
N TRP A 366 -15.59 5.25 9.16
CA TRP A 366 -15.38 6.50 8.46
C TRP A 366 -16.20 6.63 7.17
N ASP A 367 -17.23 5.79 7.02
CA ASP A 367 -18.17 5.79 5.88
C ASP A 367 -17.43 5.78 4.53
N VAL A 368 -16.60 4.75 4.36
CA VAL A 368 -15.88 4.46 3.12
C VAL A 368 -16.25 3.05 2.67
N ASN A 369 -16.76 2.94 1.44
CA ASN A 369 -17.12 1.66 0.84
C ASN A 369 -15.88 0.93 0.30
N LEU A 370 -15.98 -0.38 0.16
CA LEU A 370 -15.02 -1.19 -0.58
C LEU A 370 -15.40 -1.20 -2.06
N ASP A 371 -14.66 -0.37 -2.81
CA ASP A 371 -14.76 -0.13 -4.23
C ASP A 371 -13.38 -0.27 -4.90
N SER A 372 -13.31 0.02 -6.20
CA SER A 372 -12.05 -0.08 -6.93
C SER A 372 -10.98 0.92 -6.45
N ILE A 373 -11.36 2.07 -5.88
CA ILE A 373 -10.45 3.13 -5.41
C ILE A 373 -9.86 2.77 -4.05
N SER A 374 -10.71 2.40 -3.11
CA SER A 374 -10.32 1.93 -1.78
C SER A 374 -9.50 0.63 -1.85
N MET A 375 -9.81 -0.27 -2.79
CA MET A 375 -8.97 -1.44 -3.07
C MET A 375 -7.53 -1.03 -3.39
N ILE A 376 -7.29 -0.03 -4.27
CA ILE A 376 -5.92 0.43 -4.55
C ILE A 376 -5.29 0.96 -3.27
N ASN A 377 -6.02 1.79 -2.53
CA ASN A 377 -5.49 2.41 -1.32
C ASN A 377 -5.12 1.38 -0.24
N LEU A 378 -5.82 0.23 -0.17
CA LEU A 378 -5.46 -0.90 0.67
C LEU A 378 -4.21 -1.64 0.19
N VAL A 379 -3.96 -1.71 -1.12
CA VAL A 379 -2.69 -2.25 -1.66
C VAL A 379 -1.54 -1.28 -1.38
N ILE A 380 -1.76 0.02 -1.59
CA ILE A 380 -0.81 1.10 -1.27
C ILE A 380 -0.45 1.10 0.22
N CYS A 381 -1.44 0.81 1.10
CA CYS A 381 -1.23 0.70 2.54
C CYS A 381 -0.09 -0.24 2.90
N ILE A 382 0.07 -1.35 2.16
CA ILE A 382 1.12 -2.33 2.43
C ILE A 382 2.49 -1.66 2.30
N GLY A 383 2.75 -0.93 1.20
CA GLY A 383 4.01 -0.22 1.00
C GLY A 383 4.31 0.77 2.13
N PHE A 384 3.43 1.76 2.33
CA PHE A 384 3.67 2.82 3.32
C PHE A 384 3.69 2.33 4.78
N SER A 385 2.97 1.26 5.13
CA SER A 385 2.94 0.76 6.51
C SER A 385 4.15 -0.12 6.86
N VAL A 386 4.76 -0.79 5.86
CA VAL A 386 5.98 -1.60 6.03
C VAL A 386 7.10 -0.73 6.58
N ASP A 387 7.24 0.48 6.05
CA ASP A 387 8.38 1.36 6.31
C ASP A 387 8.63 1.57 7.80
N PHE A 388 7.61 2.01 8.53
CA PHE A 388 7.73 2.32 9.95
C PHE A 388 8.15 1.10 10.77
N SER A 389 7.53 -0.05 10.50
CA SER A 389 7.75 -1.28 11.24
C SER A 389 9.08 -1.94 10.88
N ALA A 390 9.44 -1.95 9.60
CA ALA A 390 10.67 -2.54 9.09
C ALA A 390 11.90 -1.74 9.54
N HIS A 391 11.88 -0.41 9.46
CA HIS A 391 12.99 0.43 9.93
C HIS A 391 13.26 0.24 11.42
N ILE A 392 12.21 0.30 12.27
CA ILE A 392 12.36 0.12 13.71
C ILE A 392 12.86 -1.29 14.05
N SER A 393 12.33 -2.32 13.38
CA SER A 393 12.77 -3.71 13.59
C SER A 393 14.21 -3.93 13.13
N TYR A 394 14.63 -3.32 12.02
CA TYR A 394 16.01 -3.38 11.53
C TYR A 394 16.98 -2.70 12.51
N ALA A 395 16.66 -1.49 12.98
CA ALA A 395 17.50 -0.82 13.98
C ALA A 395 17.54 -1.59 15.32
N PHE A 396 16.44 -2.23 15.71
CA PHE A 396 16.40 -3.08 16.91
C PHE A 396 17.35 -4.29 16.79
N VAL A 397 17.34 -5.00 15.67
CA VAL A 397 18.21 -6.18 15.48
C VAL A 397 19.68 -5.78 15.30
N SER A 398 19.95 -4.65 14.65
CA SER A 398 21.29 -4.11 14.43
C SER A 398 21.90 -3.44 15.67
N SER A 399 21.11 -3.13 16.70
CA SER A 399 21.61 -2.52 17.93
C SER A 399 22.60 -3.43 18.68
N GLU A 400 23.75 -2.85 19.03
CA GLU A 400 24.82 -3.49 19.79
C GLU A 400 24.52 -3.59 21.31
N LYS A 401 23.38 -3.08 21.77
CA LYS A 401 23.00 -3.12 23.19
C LYS A 401 22.80 -4.55 23.70
N SER A 402 22.99 -4.74 25.00
CA SER A 402 23.03 -6.07 25.60
C SER A 402 21.63 -6.64 25.90
N THR A 403 20.72 -5.80 26.40
CA THR A 403 19.37 -6.23 26.77
C THR A 403 18.36 -5.88 25.67
N VAL A 404 17.34 -6.71 25.50
CA VAL A 404 16.26 -6.45 24.53
C VAL A 404 15.58 -5.10 24.79
N ASN A 405 15.41 -4.71 26.05
CA ASN A 405 14.83 -3.41 26.40
C ASN A 405 15.73 -2.25 25.96
N GLU A 406 17.05 -2.34 26.20
CA GLU A 406 17.99 -1.30 25.73
C GLU A 406 18.03 -1.22 24.21
N LYS A 407 17.95 -2.36 23.49
CA LYS A 407 17.87 -2.38 22.02
C LYS A 407 16.63 -1.64 21.51
N ALA A 408 15.48 -1.80 22.16
CA ALA A 408 14.26 -1.06 21.81
C ALA A 408 14.39 0.44 22.06
N VAL A 409 15.00 0.84 23.19
CA VAL A 409 15.26 2.26 23.48
C VAL A 409 16.22 2.85 22.44
N ASP A 410 17.24 2.10 22.05
CA ASP A 410 18.23 2.50 21.05
C ASP A 410 17.60 2.68 19.65
N ALA A 411 16.78 1.72 19.21
CA ALA A 411 16.04 1.82 17.95
C ALA A 411 15.10 3.04 17.92
N LEU A 412 14.35 3.28 19.01
CA LEU A 412 13.48 4.45 19.16
C LEU A 412 14.25 5.76 19.20
N TYR A 413 15.44 5.78 19.80
CA TYR A 413 16.33 6.94 19.81
C TYR A 413 16.80 7.31 18.40
N LEU A 414 17.20 6.32 17.60
CA LEU A 414 17.73 6.53 16.25
C LEU A 414 16.65 6.93 15.24
N LEU A 415 15.47 6.28 15.31
CA LEU A 415 14.45 6.34 14.26
C LEU A 415 13.12 6.96 14.68
N GLY A 416 12.85 7.13 15.98
CA GLY A 416 11.56 7.63 16.45
C GLY A 416 11.20 9.01 15.89
N TYR A 417 12.12 9.97 15.95
CA TYR A 417 11.90 11.31 15.40
C TYR A 417 11.76 11.32 13.87
N PRO A 418 12.67 10.69 13.09
CA PRO A 418 12.51 10.55 11.65
C PRO A 418 11.17 9.95 11.22
N VAL A 419 10.69 8.92 11.93
CA VAL A 419 9.40 8.28 11.65
C VAL A 419 8.24 9.23 11.90
N ILE A 420 8.21 9.96 13.03
CA ILE A 420 7.17 10.96 13.30
C ILE A 420 7.21 12.08 12.25
N GLN A 421 8.41 12.57 11.91
CA GLN A 421 8.56 13.61 10.90
C GLN A 421 8.04 13.14 9.53
N GLY A 422 8.36 11.90 9.13
CA GLY A 422 7.86 11.27 7.93
C GLY A 422 6.33 11.18 7.93
N ALA A 423 5.74 10.62 8.99
CA ALA A 423 4.29 10.48 9.14
C ALA A 423 3.56 11.83 9.05
N ILE A 424 4.03 12.85 9.77
CA ILE A 424 3.43 14.20 9.73
C ILE A 424 3.56 14.80 8.32
N SER A 425 4.72 14.65 7.66
CA SER A 425 4.91 15.20 6.32
C SER A 425 3.96 14.58 5.29
N THR A 426 3.73 13.26 5.36
CA THR A 426 2.79 12.58 4.45
C THR A 426 1.36 12.99 4.75
N ILE A 427 0.95 13.09 6.02
CA ILE A 427 -0.38 13.57 6.41
C ILE A 427 -0.61 15.00 5.90
N LEU A 428 0.36 15.90 6.08
CA LEU A 428 0.29 17.28 5.57
C LEU A 428 0.24 17.33 4.03
N GLY A 429 0.88 16.38 3.34
CA GLY A 429 0.80 16.27 1.88
C GLY A 429 -0.60 15.88 1.41
N VAL A 430 -1.25 14.92 2.08
CA VAL A 430 -2.58 14.43 1.67
C VAL A 430 -3.74 15.24 2.24
N ILE A 431 -3.53 16.07 3.28
CA ILE A 431 -4.62 16.83 3.93
C ILE A 431 -5.34 17.77 2.97
N VAL A 432 -4.66 18.28 1.93
CA VAL A 432 -5.25 19.14 0.91
C VAL A 432 -6.39 18.42 0.17
N LEU A 433 -6.30 17.10 0.01
CA LEU A 433 -7.34 16.28 -0.63
C LEU A 433 -8.62 16.19 0.20
N SER A 434 -8.57 16.46 1.50
CA SER A 434 -9.77 16.50 2.36
C SER A 434 -10.73 17.64 1.99
N ALA A 435 -10.20 18.72 1.40
CA ALA A 435 -10.97 19.88 0.97
C ALA A 435 -11.52 19.74 -0.46
N ALA A 436 -11.25 18.63 -1.15
CA ALA A 436 -11.73 18.41 -2.51
C ALA A 436 -13.24 18.09 -2.52
N GLN A 437 -13.95 18.63 -3.51
CA GLN A 437 -15.39 18.44 -3.72
C GLN A 437 -15.75 17.11 -4.42
N THR A 438 -14.88 16.11 -4.35
CA THR A 438 -15.12 14.80 -4.97
C THR A 438 -14.84 13.68 -3.98
N TYR A 439 -15.69 12.64 -4.01
CA TYR A 439 -15.56 11.47 -3.15
C TYR A 439 -14.20 10.80 -3.30
N ILE A 440 -13.69 10.65 -4.53
CA ILE A 440 -12.44 9.94 -4.83
C ILE A 440 -11.27 10.51 -4.02
N PHE A 441 -11.09 11.84 -4.03
CA PHE A 441 -9.99 12.48 -3.31
C PHE A 441 -10.17 12.44 -1.79
N ARG A 442 -11.41 12.62 -1.30
CA ARG A 442 -11.70 12.51 0.13
C ARG A 442 -11.49 11.09 0.67
N THR A 443 -11.90 10.08 -0.10
CA THR A 443 -11.66 8.66 0.22
C THR A 443 -10.17 8.34 0.24
N PHE A 444 -9.40 8.85 -0.73
CA PHE A 444 -7.95 8.72 -0.71
C PHE A 444 -7.33 9.34 0.55
N PHE A 445 -7.74 10.56 0.92
CA PHE A 445 -7.30 11.20 2.17
C PHE A 445 -7.64 10.37 3.41
N LYS A 446 -8.90 9.95 3.58
CA LYS A 446 -9.37 9.17 4.73
C LYS A 446 -8.53 7.91 4.89
N ILE A 447 -8.37 7.13 3.82
CA ILE A 447 -7.61 5.88 3.88
C ILE A 447 -6.13 6.16 4.16
N MET A 448 -5.49 7.08 3.43
CA MET A 448 -4.06 7.40 3.67
C MET A 448 -3.80 7.92 5.09
N PHE A 449 -4.71 8.72 5.64
CA PHE A 449 -4.63 9.15 7.03
C PHE A 449 -4.63 7.96 7.99
N LEU A 450 -5.55 7.00 7.82
CA LEU A 450 -5.60 5.77 8.63
C LEU A 450 -4.32 4.93 8.46
N VAL A 451 -3.85 4.75 7.23
CA VAL A 451 -2.60 4.00 6.93
C VAL A 451 -1.42 4.59 7.70
N ILE A 452 -1.22 5.91 7.59
CA ILE A 452 -0.07 6.57 8.20
C ILE A 452 -0.18 6.57 9.72
N LEU A 453 -1.38 6.83 10.25
CA LEU A 453 -1.64 6.83 11.69
C LEU A 453 -1.40 5.44 12.29
N PHE A 454 -2.05 4.41 11.73
CA PHE A 454 -1.91 3.04 12.24
C PHE A 454 -0.51 2.50 11.99
N GLY A 455 0.09 2.75 10.82
CA GLY A 455 1.47 2.38 10.54
C GLY A 455 2.46 2.99 11.54
N ALA A 456 2.33 4.29 11.84
CA ALA A 456 3.19 4.96 12.81
C ALA A 456 3.00 4.41 14.23
N VAL A 457 1.75 4.14 14.66
CA VAL A 457 1.47 3.49 15.96
C VAL A 457 2.06 2.08 16.00
N HIS A 458 1.95 1.30 14.94
CA HIS A 458 2.54 -0.04 14.87
C HIS A 458 4.07 0.02 14.97
N GLY A 459 4.72 0.90 14.21
CA GLY A 459 6.17 1.05 14.24
C GLY A 459 6.73 1.61 15.56
N LEU A 460 6.07 2.60 16.15
CA LEU A 460 6.59 3.32 17.33
C LEU A 460 6.10 2.77 18.68
N VAL A 461 5.03 1.98 18.71
CA VAL A 461 4.43 1.45 19.95
C VAL A 461 4.46 -0.08 19.94
N PHE A 462 3.80 -0.71 18.96
CA PHE A 462 3.55 -2.15 19.01
C PHE A 462 4.81 -2.98 18.72
N ILE A 463 5.56 -2.66 17.68
CA ILE A 463 6.78 -3.38 17.30
C ILE A 463 7.81 -3.40 18.44
N PRO A 464 8.22 -2.27 19.06
CA PRO A 464 9.13 -2.28 20.20
C PRO A 464 8.63 -3.13 21.37
N VAL A 465 7.33 -3.12 21.66
CA VAL A 465 6.75 -3.91 22.74
C VAL A 465 6.75 -5.40 22.39
N PHE A 466 6.31 -5.80 21.20
CA PHE A 466 6.29 -7.20 20.79
C PHE A 466 7.69 -7.81 20.71
N LEU A 467 8.65 -7.08 20.13
CA LEU A 467 10.04 -7.53 20.06
C LEU A 467 10.68 -7.65 21.46
N THR A 468 10.30 -6.83 22.43
CA THR A 468 10.84 -6.92 23.80
C THR A 468 10.08 -7.85 24.73
N PHE A 469 8.82 -8.19 24.41
CA PHE A 469 7.99 -9.09 25.20
C PHE A 469 8.17 -10.55 24.75
N PHE A 470 8.21 -10.77 23.43
CA PHE A 470 8.34 -12.10 22.82
C PHE A 470 9.77 -12.43 22.33
N GLY A 471 10.68 -11.45 22.28
CA GLY A 471 12.09 -11.65 21.89
C GLY A 471 12.97 -12.40 22.90
N ILE A 472 12.37 -13.17 23.81
CA ILE A 472 13.08 -13.97 24.81
C ILE A 472 13.15 -15.42 24.33
N TYR A 473 14.22 -15.76 23.60
CA TYR A 473 14.92 -17.07 23.65
C TYR A 473 16.32 -16.98 22.98
N GLY A 474 16.99 -15.84 23.16
CA GLY A 474 18.35 -15.59 22.63
C GLY A 474 19.31 -15.12 23.72
N THR A 475 19.29 -15.74 24.90
CA THR A 475 20.37 -15.55 25.87
C THR A 475 21.65 -16.22 25.40
N SER A 476 22.71 -15.42 25.29
CA SER A 476 24.11 -15.82 25.40
C SER A 476 24.73 -16.60 24.21
N SER A 477 25.26 -15.85 23.24
CA SER A 477 26.57 -16.21 22.69
C SER A 477 27.37 -14.92 22.45
N ASN A 478 27.96 -14.44 23.52
CA ASN A 478 28.98 -13.42 23.48
C ASN A 478 30.27 -14.05 22.93
N LYS A 479 30.32 -14.41 21.63
CA LYS A 479 31.61 -14.56 20.95
C LYS A 479 32.12 -13.17 20.62
N ARG A 480 32.76 -12.54 21.62
CA ARG A 480 33.75 -11.49 21.38
C ARG A 480 34.82 -12.09 20.46
N VAL A 481 34.71 -11.86 19.16
CA VAL A 481 35.91 -11.87 18.30
C VAL A 481 36.66 -10.60 18.70
N ASN A 482 37.62 -10.80 19.59
CA ASN A 482 38.49 -9.74 20.07
C ASN A 482 39.45 -9.36 18.93
N ILE A 483 39.01 -8.50 18.00
CA ILE A 483 39.86 -7.85 16.99
C ILE A 483 40.68 -6.75 17.69
N LYS A 484 41.47 -7.13 18.69
CA LYS A 484 42.54 -6.31 19.26
C LYS A 484 43.84 -7.09 19.48
N THR A 485 43.90 -8.36 19.05
CA THR A 485 45.10 -9.21 19.16
C THR A 485 45.72 -9.62 17.83
N ILE A 486 45.39 -8.94 16.72
CA ILE A 486 46.07 -9.13 15.42
C ILE A 486 47.02 -7.94 15.09
N GLY A 487 46.86 -6.79 15.76
CA GLY A 487 47.70 -5.60 15.54
C GLY A 487 48.97 -5.49 16.40
N LYS A 488 49.36 -6.53 17.14
CA LYS A 488 50.56 -6.49 18.02
C LYS A 488 51.65 -7.51 17.73
N ASN A 489 51.46 -8.40 16.73
CA ASN A 489 52.50 -9.34 16.31
C ASN A 489 53.15 -8.99 14.94
N SER A 490 52.86 -7.83 14.37
CA SER A 490 53.45 -7.37 13.10
C SER A 490 54.68 -6.46 13.28
N SER A 491 55.22 -6.31 14.49
CA SER A 491 56.39 -5.46 14.78
C SER A 491 57.62 -6.23 15.27
N SER A 492 57.75 -7.52 14.94
CA SER A 492 58.96 -8.31 15.27
C SER A 492 59.55 -9.11 14.10
N PHE A 493 59.15 -8.82 12.86
CA PHE A 493 59.74 -9.44 11.65
C PHE A 493 60.24 -8.37 10.66
N SER A 494 61.06 -7.45 11.16
CA SER A 494 61.87 -6.55 10.33
C SER A 494 63.34 -6.71 10.72
N ASN A 495 63.92 -7.85 10.36
CA ASN A 495 65.37 -8.01 10.18
C ASN A 495 65.69 -9.42 9.67
N ARG A 496 65.69 -9.58 8.34
CA ARG A 496 66.55 -10.51 7.59
C ARG A 496 66.36 -10.22 6.10
N GLN A 497 67.14 -9.27 5.59
CA GLN A 497 67.44 -9.19 4.16
C GLN A 497 68.56 -10.20 3.86
N ASN A 498 68.36 -11.02 2.82
CA ASN A 498 69.38 -11.38 1.84
C ASN A 498 68.69 -11.78 0.53
N PRO A 499 69.24 -11.42 -0.64
CA PRO A 499 68.52 -11.41 -1.91
C PRO A 499 68.59 -12.77 -2.63
N ILE A 500 67.52 -13.16 -3.31
CA ILE A 500 67.55 -14.23 -4.32
C ILE A 500 67.12 -13.62 -5.65
N ASN A 501 68.05 -13.76 -6.59
CA ASN A 501 68.02 -13.31 -7.97
C ASN A 501 67.21 -14.31 -8.81
N VAL A 502 66.20 -13.87 -9.55
CA VAL A 502 65.50 -14.71 -10.56
C VAL A 502 65.28 -13.90 -11.83
N SER A 503 66.35 -13.74 -12.59
CA SER A 503 66.29 -13.70 -14.05
C SER A 503 66.01 -15.11 -14.55
N ASN A 504 64.78 -15.35 -15.05
CA ASN A 504 64.45 -16.32 -16.11
C ASN A 504 62.93 -16.57 -16.12
N MET A 505 62.26 -16.01 -17.12
CA MET A 505 61.31 -16.68 -18.03
C MET A 505 60.44 -15.61 -18.70
N VAL A 506 60.96 -15.10 -19.80
CA VAL A 506 60.20 -14.41 -20.84
C VAL A 506 59.71 -15.45 -21.83
N GLY A 507 58.43 -15.38 -22.21
CA GLY A 507 57.91 -15.97 -23.45
C GLY A 507 56.57 -16.67 -23.27
N PHE A 508 55.46 -16.01 -23.63
CA PHE A 508 54.81 -16.20 -24.94
C PHE A 508 53.52 -15.35 -25.08
N SER A 509 53.22 -15.05 -26.34
CA SER A 509 52.29 -14.09 -26.96
C SER A 509 50.79 -14.22 -26.60
N PRO A 510 49.99 -13.14 -26.75
CA PRO A 510 48.54 -13.16 -26.61
C PRO A 510 47.84 -13.67 -27.88
N ALA A 511 46.71 -14.38 -27.71
CA ALA A 511 45.80 -14.76 -28.77
C ALA A 511 44.49 -13.95 -28.68
N SER A 512 44.14 -13.36 -29.81
CA SER A 512 42.90 -12.66 -30.13
C SER A 512 41.73 -13.60 -30.44
N LEU A 513 40.50 -13.21 -30.07
CA LEU A 513 39.17 -13.47 -30.68
C LEU A 513 38.12 -13.39 -29.56
N GLY A 514 36.99 -12.68 -29.63
CA GLY A 514 36.42 -11.81 -30.65
C GLY A 514 35.05 -11.33 -30.13
N LEU A 515 34.73 -10.07 -30.40
CA LEU A 515 33.39 -9.51 -30.60
C LEU A 515 33.55 -8.22 -31.40
#